data_AF-A0A535X1F2-F1
#
_entry.id   AF-A0A535X1F2-F1
#
_cell.length_a   1.000
_cell.length_b   1.000
_cell.length_c   1.000
_cell.angle_alpha   90.00
_cell.angle_beta   90.00
_cell.angle_gamma   90.00
#
_symmetry.space_group_name_H-M   'P 1'
#
loop_
_entity.id
_entity.type
_entity.pdbx_description
1 polymer ?
#
loop_
_entity_poly.entity_id
_entity_poly.type
_entity_poly.pdbx_seq_one_letter_code
_entity_poly.pdbx_strand_id
1 'polypeptide(L)'
;MPDVRDSFSRVAANYSKSTFHTSSVLLQEVLDLVRPQRGDLVLDVATGTGNTAFALAPYVRRVIGLDLTREMLNEARRIATER
;
A
#
# COMPACT_ATOMS: atom_id res chain seq x y z
N MET A 1 2.72 26.14 6.36
CA MET A 1 3.14 24.84 5.78
C MET A 1 2.27 24.59 4.55
N PRO A 2 2.84 24.14 3.42
CA PRO A 2 2.02 23.65 2.30
C PRO A 2 1.18 22.45 2.74
N ASP A 3 0.03 22.23 2.08
CA ASP A 3 -0.83 21.07 2.35
C ASP A 3 -0.06 19.78 2.07
N VAL A 4 -0.11 18.84 3.02
CA VAL A 4 0.51 17.51 2.90
C VAL A 4 -0.04 16.78 1.68
N ARG A 5 -1.32 16.94 1.35
CA ARG A 5 -1.95 16.34 0.16
C ARG A 5 -1.28 16.79 -1.13
N ASP A 6 -0.91 18.07 -1.23
CA ASP A 6 -0.27 18.62 -2.42
C ASP A 6 1.16 18.11 -2.62
N SER A 7 1.83 17.74 -1.54
CA SER A 7 3.19 17.18 -1.59
C SER A 7 3.15 15.75 -2.14
N PHE A 8 2.20 14.94 -1.67
CA PHE A 8 2.06 13.54 -2.10
C PHE A 8 1.41 13.39 -3.48
N SER A 9 0.47 14.27 -3.85
CA SER A 9 -0.17 14.25 -5.18
C SER A 9 0.85 14.36 -6.31
N ARG A 10 1.86 15.23 -6.17
CA ARG A 10 2.90 15.47 -7.20
C ARG A 10 3.83 14.29 -7.42
N VAL A 11 3.98 13.42 -6.43
CA VAL A 11 4.90 12.27 -6.48
C VAL A 11 4.17 10.93 -6.65
N ALA A 12 2.83 10.92 -6.65
CA ALA A 12 2.04 9.69 -6.77
C ALA A 12 2.41 8.85 -8.00
N ALA A 13 2.53 9.50 -9.17
CA ALA A 13 2.93 8.85 -10.42
C ALA A 13 4.41 8.39 -10.42
N ASN A 14 5.26 9.00 -9.60
CA ASN A 14 6.65 8.60 -9.43
C ASN A 14 6.80 7.48 -8.40
N TYR A 15 5.83 7.28 -7.51
CA TYR A 15 5.83 6.18 -6.54
C TYR A 15 5.50 4.82 -7.17
N SER A 16 4.75 4.80 -8.28
CA SER A 16 4.53 3.57 -9.04
C SER A 16 5.67 3.23 -10.01
N LYS A 17 6.38 4.25 -10.50
CA LYS A 17 7.55 4.09 -11.39
C LYS A 17 8.87 3.94 -10.65
N SER A 18 8.99 4.52 -9.46
CA SER A 18 9.96 4.08 -8.48
C SER A 18 9.54 2.67 -8.16
N THR A 19 10.23 1.71 -8.77
CA THR A 19 10.53 0.47 -8.10
C THR A 19 11.19 0.85 -6.77
N PHE A 20 10.39 1.24 -5.78
CA PHE A 20 10.59 0.69 -4.46
C PHE A 20 10.56 -0.79 -4.72
N HIS A 21 11.75 -1.33 -4.97
CA HIS A 21 12.15 -2.60 -4.45
C HIS A 21 11.70 -2.55 -3.00
N THR A 22 10.43 -2.91 -2.79
CA THR A 22 9.93 -3.56 -1.61
C THR A 22 11.10 -4.40 -1.19
N SER A 23 11.87 -3.88 -0.24
CA SER A 23 12.92 -4.65 0.37
C SER A 23 12.18 -5.86 0.83
N SER A 24 12.38 -6.99 0.15
CA SER A 24 11.69 -8.23 0.46
C SER A 24 11.87 -8.56 1.94
N VAL A 25 12.96 -8.05 2.52
CA VAL A 25 13.27 -7.98 3.95
C VAL A 25 12.24 -7.20 4.77
N LEU A 26 11.92 -5.94 4.44
CA LEU A 26 10.92 -5.14 5.16
C LEU A 26 9.53 -5.78 5.13
N LEU A 27 9.18 -6.38 3.99
CA LEU A 27 7.90 -7.07 3.87
C LEU A 27 7.86 -8.37 4.68
N GLN A 28 8.96 -9.12 4.68
CA GLN A 28 9.07 -10.34 5.49
C GLN A 28 8.97 -10.02 6.99
N GLU A 29 9.59 -8.93 7.45
CA GLU A 29 9.48 -8.46 8.83
C GLU A 29 8.02 -8.18 9.22
N VAL A 30 7.24 -7.56 8.33
CA VAL A 30 5.80 -7.34 8.57
C VAL A 30 5.05 -8.66 8.71
N LEU A 31 5.32 -9.65 7.85
CA LEU A 31 4.70 -10.97 7.94
C LEU A 31 5.06 -11.70 9.23
N ASP A 32 6.33 -11.59 9.67
CA ASP A 32 6.83 -12.26 10.87
C ASP A 32 6.26 -11.65 12.15
N LEU A 33 6.05 -10.33 12.16
CA LEU A 33 5.44 -9.59 13.28
C LEU A 33 3.93 -9.79 13.35
N VAL A 34 3.23 -9.63 12.22
CA VAL A 34 1.76 -9.66 12.17
C VAL A 34 1.24 -11.10 12.25
N ARG A 35 1.99 -12.07 11.71
CA ARG A 35 1.59 -13.49 11.60
C ARG A 35 0.16 -13.65 11.07
N PRO A 36 -0.14 -13.07 9.88
CA PRO A 36 -1.50 -12.98 9.37
C PRO A 36 -2.14 -14.36 9.18
N GLN A 37 -3.43 -14.44 9.50
CA GLN A 37 -4.26 -15.61 9.27
C GLN A 37 -5.29 -15.37 8.17
N ARG A 38 -5.71 -16.46 7.51
CA ARG A 38 -6.68 -16.43 6.39
C ARG A 38 -8.01 -15.77 6.74
N GLY A 39 -8.37 -15.69 8.03
CA GLY A 39 -9.60 -15.05 8.50
C GLY A 39 -9.50 -13.55 8.74
N ASP A 40 -8.29 -12.99 8.76
CA ASP A 40 -8.04 -11.64 9.26
C ASP A 40 -8.57 -10.55 8.32
N LEU A 41 -8.97 -9.44 8.93
CA LEU A 41 -9.28 -8.18 8.25
C LEU A 41 -8.21 -7.16 8.61
N VAL A 42 -7.54 -6.60 7.60
CA VAL A 42 -6.44 -5.65 7.78
C VAL A 42 -6.84 -4.26 7.32
N LEU A 43 -6.46 -3.24 8.08
CA LEU A 43 -6.51 -1.84 7.68
C LEU A 43 -5.08 -1.31 7.48
N ASP A 44 -4.74 -0.92 6.25
CA ASP A 44 -3.47 -0.29 5.91
C ASP A 44 -3.66 1.23 5.85
N VAL A 45 -3.10 1.94 6.83
CA VAL A 45 -3.26 3.39 7.00
C VAL A 45 -2.11 4.13 6.32
N ALA A 46 -2.43 5.15 5.52
CA ALA A 46 -1.49 5.79 4.60
C ALA A 46 -0.93 4.78 3.59
N THR A 47 -1.83 3.99 3.00
CA THR A 47 -1.50 2.88 2.10
C THR A 47 -0.72 3.32 0.85
N GLY A 48 -0.78 4.61 0.49
CA GLY A 48 -0.16 5.12 -0.73
C GLY A 48 -0.66 4.36 -1.96
N THR A 49 0.28 3.83 -2.74
CA THR A 49 -0.01 3.00 -3.92
C THR A 49 -0.30 1.53 -3.58
N GLY A 50 -0.35 1.15 -2.30
CA GLY A 50 -0.84 -0.16 -1.85
C GLY A 50 0.22 -1.24 -1.63
N ASN A 51 1.52 -0.89 -1.51
CA ASN A 51 2.60 -1.88 -1.41
C ASN A 51 2.41 -2.91 -0.28
N THR A 52 2.22 -2.45 0.96
CA THR A 52 2.01 -3.32 2.12
C THR A 52 0.67 -4.04 2.01
N ALA A 53 -0.38 -3.33 1.60
CA ALA A 53 -1.70 -3.92 1.40
C ALA A 53 -1.71 -5.09 0.42
N PHE A 54 -1.08 -4.95 -0.76
CA PHE A 54 -1.01 -6.01 -1.77
C PHE A 54 -0.16 -7.19 -1.32
N ALA A 55 0.84 -6.93 -0.50
CA ALA A 55 1.69 -8.00 0.00
C ALA A 55 1.03 -8.82 1.12
N LEU A 56 0.16 -8.21 1.93
CA LEU A 56 -0.64 -8.91 2.94
C LEU A 56 -1.86 -9.62 2.34
N ALA A 57 -2.41 -9.11 1.24
CA ALA A 57 -3.63 -9.63 0.62
C ALA A 57 -3.64 -11.16 0.37
N PRO A 58 -2.54 -11.81 -0.04
CA PRO A 58 -2.50 -13.25 -0.22
C PRO A 58 -2.58 -14.08 1.07
N TYR A 59 -2.47 -13.48 2.25
CA TYR A 59 -2.40 -14.19 3.55
C TYR A 59 -3.66 -14.01 4.41
N VAL A 60 -4.46 -12.97 4.13
CA VAL A 60 -5.63 -12.59 4.95
C VAL A 60 -6.95 -12.69 4.17
N ARG A 61 -8.08 -12.48 4.84
CA ARG A 61 -9.40 -12.47 4.17
C ARG A 61 -9.59 -11.23 3.31
N ARG A 62 -9.20 -10.06 3.83
CA ARG A 62 -9.35 -8.78 3.13
C ARG A 62 -8.41 -7.74 3.71
N VAL A 63 -7.87 -6.91 2.82
CA VAL A 63 -7.16 -5.67 3.20
C VAL A 63 -7.98 -4.47 2.74
N ILE A 64 -8.07 -3.46 3.60
CA ILE A 64 -8.66 -2.15 3.32
C ILE A 64 -7.53 -1.13 3.37
N GLY A 65 -7.19 -0.54 2.22
CA GLY A 65 -6.23 0.55 2.15
C GLY A 65 -6.92 1.91 2.32
N LEU A 66 -6.36 2.76 3.18
CA LEU A 66 -6.80 4.14 3.40
C LEU A 66 -5.65 5.09 3.10
N ASP A 67 -5.91 6.12 2.30
CA ASP A 67 -5.01 7.24 2.10
C ASP A 67 -5.79 8.55 2.02
N LEU A 68 -5.15 9.64 2.43
CA LEU A 68 -5.72 10.98 2.36
C LEU A 68 -5.68 11.55 0.93
N THR A 69 -4.75 11.03 0.11
CA THR A 69 -4.45 11.50 -1.24
C THR A 69 -5.21 10.65 -2.24
N ARG A 70 -6.13 11.25 -3.00
CA ARG A 70 -6.98 10.51 -3.94
C ARG A 70 -6.18 9.89 -5.09
N GLU A 71 -5.13 10.59 -5.52
CA GLU A 71 -4.21 10.21 -6.58
C GLU A 71 -3.47 8.91 -6.23
N MET A 72 -3.06 8.76 -4.96
CA MET A 72 -2.47 7.52 -4.45
C MET A 72 -3.45 6.34 -4.54
N LEU A 73 -4.69 6.55 -4.11
CA LEU A 73 -5.73 5.52 -4.18
C LEU A 73 -6.12 5.16 -5.61
N ASN A 74 -6.14 6.13 -6.53
CA ASN A 74 -6.42 5.88 -7.94
C ASN A 74 -5.31 5.01 -8.55
N GLU A 75 -4.06 5.28 -8.22
CA GLU A 75 -2.93 4.48 -8.67
C GLU A 75 -2.93 3.08 -8.05
N ALA A 76 -3.22 2.97 -6.74
CA ALA A 76 -3.38 1.68 -6.08
C ALA A 76 -4.47 0.84 -6.76
N ARG A 77 -5.63 1.43 -7.09
CA ARG A 77 -6.70 0.74 -7.82
C ARG A 77 -6.25 0.26 -9.20
N ARG A 78 -5.49 1.08 -9.94
CA ARG A 78 -4.93 0.71 -11.24
C ARG A 78 -4.00 -0.50 -11.11
N ILE A 79 -3.08 -0.47 -10.14
CA ILE A 79 -2.16 -1.59 -9.86
C ILE A 79 -2.95 -2.86 -9.46
N ALA A 80 -3.99 -2.71 -8.64
CA ALA A 80 -4.83 -3.82 -8.21
C ALA A 80 -5.58 -4.50 -9.37
N THR A 81 -5.89 -3.78 -10.44
CA THR A 81 -6.50 -4.34 -11.66
C THR A 81 -5.50 -4.97 -12.62
N GLU A 82 -4.21 -4.66 -12.49
CA GLU A 82 -3.12 -5.16 -13.35
C GLU A 82 -2.41 -6.41 -12.78
N ARG A 83 -2.67 -6.74 -11.52
CA ARG A 83 -2.16 -7.95 -10.83
C ARG A 83 -3.15 -9.09 -10.95
#